data_AF-A0A923V0P4-F1
#
_entry.id   AF-A0A923V0P4-F1
#
_cell.length_a   1.000
_cell.length_b   1.000
_cell.length_c   1.000
_cell.angle_alpha   90.00
_cell.angle_beta   90.00
_cell.angle_gamma   90.00
#
_symmetry.space_group_name_H-M   'P 1'
#
loop_
_entity.id
_entity.type
_entity.pdbx_description
1 polymer ?
#
loop_
_entity_poly.entity_id
_entity_poly.type
_entity_poly.pdbx_seq_one_letter_code
_entity_poly.pdbx_strand_id
1 'polypeptide(L)'
;MKRRNFVMLTGVALGAVIIPPSLYFVAPSTKEFAVKLIEDELSYLKLRHGIAAQYVNDYFEHNKNNVLETAKWKTFYYLNYTAKNSNSLSEMVKYFLLSTDFFIHKTDTAREINYLGLYNPYKSPVPNPFSFVIYPPERISNV
;
A
#
# COMPACT_ATOMS: atom_id res chain seq x y z
N MET A 1 6.39 36.45 -6.60
CA MET A 1 6.33 35.24 -5.75
C MET A 1 6.31 35.65 -4.28
N LYS A 2 5.42 35.10 -3.46
CA LYS A 2 5.35 35.40 -2.01
C LYS A 2 6.55 34.76 -1.31
N ARG A 3 7.30 35.52 -0.49
CA ARG A 3 8.54 35.08 0.20
C ARG A 3 8.43 33.71 0.88
N ARG A 4 7.25 33.37 1.41
CA ARG A 4 6.94 32.05 2.00
C ARG A 4 7.11 30.88 1.04
N ASN A 5 6.71 31.04 -0.23
CA ASN A 5 6.85 29.98 -1.23
C ASN A 5 8.31 29.80 -1.64
N PHE A 6 9.11 30.87 -1.65
CA PHE A 6 10.54 30.78 -1.96
C PHE A 6 11.30 30.05 -0.85
N VAL A 7 11.07 30.39 0.43
CA VAL A 7 11.70 29.73 1.58
C VAL A 7 11.30 28.25 1.67
N MET A 8 10.04 27.91 1.38
CA MET A 8 9.60 26.52 1.31
C MET A 8 10.30 25.76 0.17
N LEU A 9 10.38 26.37 -1.03
CA LEU A 9 11.02 25.74 -2.19
C LEU A 9 12.53 25.54 -1.99
N THR A 10 13.21 26.55 -1.43
CA THR A 10 14.64 26.48 -1.13
C THR A 10 14.95 25.57 0.05
N GLY A 11 14.08 25.50 1.06
CA GLY A 11 14.20 24.53 2.16
C GLY A 11 14.08 23.09 1.68
N VAL A 12 13.13 22.79 0.79
CA VAL A 12 12.98 21.46 0.18
C VAL A 12 14.16 21.14 -0.75
N ALA A 13 14.63 22.10 -1.54
CA ALA A 13 15.77 21.92 -2.43
C ALA A 13 17.08 21.66 -1.67
N LEU A 14 17.35 22.40 -0.59
CA LEU A 14 18.53 22.19 0.24
C LEU A 14 18.43 20.90 1.05
N GLY A 15 17.26 20.57 1.60
CA GLY A 15 17.03 19.30 2.30
C GLY A 15 17.24 18.07 1.41
N ALA A 16 16.89 18.14 0.13
CA ALA A 16 17.11 17.05 -0.84
C ALA A 16 18.60 16.90 -1.24
N VAL A 17 19.37 17.98 -1.24
CA VAL A 17 20.80 17.98 -1.60
C VAL A 17 21.70 17.57 -0.42
N ILE A 18 21.27 17.84 0.82
CA ILE A 18 22.04 17.51 2.04
C ILE A 18 21.91 16.03 2.43
N ILE A 19 21.00 15.26 1.84
CA ILE A 19 21.03 13.80 1.97
C ILE A 19 21.99 13.29 0.87
N PRO A 20 23.22 12.84 1.21
CA PRO A 20 24.09 12.20 0.25
C PRO A 20 23.33 11.16 -0.56
N PRO A 21 23.53 11.06 -1.88
CA PRO A 21 23.04 9.94 -2.66
C PRO A 21 23.42 8.60 -2.02
N SER A 22 24.58 8.51 -1.36
CA SER A 22 24.99 7.33 -0.59
C SER A 22 24.06 7.02 0.60
N LEU A 23 23.46 8.00 1.26
CA LEU A 23 22.44 7.78 2.30
C LEU A 23 21.06 7.36 1.73
N TYR A 24 20.84 7.47 0.42
CA TYR A 24 19.75 6.76 -0.25
C TYR A 24 20.04 5.26 -0.38
N PHE A 25 21.30 4.87 -0.61
CA PHE A 25 21.73 3.47 -0.72
C PHE A 25 21.95 2.78 0.64
N VAL A 26 22.31 3.54 1.69
CA VAL A 26 22.59 3.02 3.05
C VAL A 26 21.33 2.96 3.92
N ALA A 27 20.22 3.54 3.47
CA ALA A 27 18.96 3.45 4.20
C ALA A 27 18.39 2.02 4.18
N PRO A 28 17.66 1.61 5.24
CA PRO A 28 16.98 0.31 5.28
C PRO A 28 16.24 0.05 3.97
N SER A 29 16.24 -1.22 3.53
CA SER A 29 15.70 -1.62 2.22
C SER A 29 14.37 -0.91 2.00
N THR A 30 14.23 -0.18 0.90
CA THR A 30 13.03 0.58 0.49
C THR A 30 11.71 -0.16 0.69
N LYS A 31 11.77 -1.49 0.64
CA LYS A 31 10.72 -2.44 1.03
C LYS A 31 10.14 -2.15 2.43
N GLU A 32 10.96 -1.90 3.43
CA GLU A 32 10.52 -1.65 4.82
C GLU A 32 9.60 -0.42 4.90
N PHE A 33 9.88 0.64 4.12
CA PHE A 33 9.02 1.82 4.09
C PHE A 33 7.69 1.53 3.40
N ALA A 34 7.68 0.71 2.35
CA ALA A 34 6.44 0.27 1.72
C ALA A 34 5.58 -0.57 2.69
N VAL A 35 6.22 -1.44 3.50
CA VAL A 35 5.54 -2.21 4.55
C VAL A 35 4.89 -1.28 5.56
N LYS A 36 5.65 -0.33 6.13
CA LYS A 36 5.14 0.63 7.10
C LYS A 36 3.99 1.46 6.55
N LEU A 37 4.09 1.93 5.32
CA LEU A 37 3.01 2.68 4.66
C LEU A 37 1.72 1.85 4.53
N ILE A 38 1.82 0.56 4.19
CA ILE A 38 0.65 -0.33 4.11
C ILE A 38 0.06 -0.56 5.50
N GLU A 39 0.90 -0.85 6.50
CA GLU A 39 0.47 -1.09 7.88
C GLU A 39 -0.16 0.14 8.52
N ASP A 40 0.36 1.33 8.24
CA ASP A 40 -0.19 2.60 8.71
C ASP A 40 -1.56 2.88 8.08
N GLU A 41 -1.67 2.75 6.75
CA GLU A 41 -2.93 2.97 6.02
C GLU A 41 -4.01 1.95 6.38
N LEU A 42 -3.63 0.72 6.70
CA LEU A 42 -4.53 -0.38 7.04
C LEU A 42 -4.53 -0.72 8.53
N SER A 43 -4.12 0.22 9.37
CA SER A 43 -4.04 0.06 10.83
C SER A 43 -5.39 -0.29 11.49
N TYR A 44 -6.51 -0.02 10.80
CA TYR A 44 -7.85 -0.39 11.23
C TYR A 44 -8.22 -1.87 10.95
N LEU A 45 -7.42 -2.58 10.15
CA LEU A 45 -7.60 -4.00 9.82
C LEU A 45 -6.69 -4.88 10.67
N LYS A 46 -7.17 -6.08 11.00
CA LYS A 46 -6.33 -7.10 11.64
C LYS A 46 -5.51 -7.83 10.59
N LEU A 47 -4.32 -7.31 10.31
CA LEU A 47 -3.37 -7.95 9.40
C LEU A 47 -2.61 -9.06 10.14
N ARG A 48 -2.54 -10.27 9.56
CA ARG A 48 -1.65 -11.32 10.07
C ARG A 48 -0.20 -10.81 10.06
N HIS A 49 0.56 -11.16 11.09
CA HIS A 49 1.94 -10.71 11.21
C HIS A 49 2.77 -11.02 9.95
N GLY A 50 3.46 -10.02 9.42
CA GLY A 50 4.37 -10.16 8.28
C GLY A 50 3.70 -10.25 6.89
N ILE A 51 2.37 -10.16 6.76
CA ILE A 51 1.73 -10.25 5.42
C ILE A 51 2.07 -9.09 4.51
N ALA A 52 2.19 -7.88 5.07
CA ALA A 52 2.59 -6.70 4.30
C ALA A 52 4.02 -6.88 3.76
N ALA A 53 4.92 -7.44 4.57
CA ALA A 53 6.28 -7.77 4.13
C ALA A 53 6.31 -8.85 3.03
N GLN A 54 5.46 -9.88 3.12
CA GLN A 54 5.34 -10.90 2.06
C GLN A 54 4.90 -10.26 0.74
N TYR A 55 3.81 -9.49 0.75
CA TYR A 55 3.32 -8.79 -0.44
C TYR A 55 4.37 -7.85 -1.04
N VAL A 56 5.00 -7.03 -0.19
CA VAL A 56 6.01 -6.07 -0.64
C VAL A 56 7.18 -6.81 -1.27
N ASN A 57 7.66 -7.90 -0.67
CA ASN A 57 8.72 -8.70 -1.27
C ASN A 57 8.34 -9.18 -2.67
N ASP A 58 7.17 -9.80 -2.84
CA ASP A 58 6.72 -10.29 -4.14
C ASP A 58 6.55 -9.14 -5.16
N TYR A 59 5.97 -8.01 -4.74
CA TYR A 59 5.80 -6.82 -5.57
C TYR A 59 7.15 -6.30 -6.09
N PHE A 60 8.14 -6.17 -5.21
CA PHE A 60 9.48 -5.73 -5.61
C PHE A 60 10.21 -6.78 -6.43
N GLU A 61 9.95 -8.06 -6.19
CA GLU A 61 10.53 -9.12 -6.98
C GLU A 61 9.99 -9.17 -8.41
N HIS A 62 8.71 -8.83 -8.59
CA HIS A 62 8.10 -8.67 -9.90
C HIS A 62 8.61 -7.40 -10.62
N ASN A 63 8.95 -6.35 -9.87
CA ASN A 63 9.36 -5.03 -10.39
C ASN A 63 10.87 -4.74 -10.28
N LYS A 64 11.73 -5.77 -10.19
CA LYS A 64 13.18 -5.66 -9.91
C LYS A 64 13.94 -4.64 -10.77
N ASN A 65 13.47 -4.36 -11.99
CA ASN A 65 14.16 -3.47 -12.93
C ASN A 65 13.83 -1.98 -12.75
N ASN A 66 12.93 -1.61 -11.83
CA ASN A 66 12.48 -0.22 -11.66
C ASN A 66 13.00 0.43 -10.37
N VAL A 67 14.26 0.88 -10.43
CA VAL A 67 14.95 1.54 -9.30
C VAL A 67 14.23 2.84 -8.88
N LEU A 68 13.64 3.56 -9.82
CA LEU A 68 12.88 4.80 -9.55
C LEU A 68 11.59 4.52 -8.77
N GLU A 69 10.86 3.48 -9.15
CA GLU A 69 9.69 3.02 -8.38
C GLU A 69 10.06 2.54 -6.98
N THR A 70 11.30 2.11 -6.79
CA THR A 70 11.77 1.62 -5.52
C THR A 70 12.12 2.76 -4.56
N ALA A 71 12.68 3.85 -5.07
CA ALA A 71 13.08 5.00 -4.26
C ALA A 71 11.88 5.83 -3.74
N LYS A 72 10.74 5.86 -4.45
CA LYS A 72 9.60 6.73 -4.13
C LYS A 72 8.97 6.44 -2.75
N TRP A 73 8.99 5.18 -2.30
CA TRP A 73 8.32 4.77 -1.06
C TRP A 73 8.97 5.33 0.19
N LYS A 74 10.29 5.43 0.20
CA LYS A 74 11.04 6.09 1.28
C LYS A 74 10.62 7.55 1.39
N THR A 75 10.56 8.25 0.26
CA THR A 75 10.12 9.65 0.21
C THR A 75 8.67 9.82 0.68
N PHE A 76 7.76 8.93 0.26
CA PHE A 76 6.37 8.97 0.70
C PHE A 76 6.23 8.81 2.22
N TYR A 77 6.99 7.89 2.81
CA TYR A 77 6.99 7.69 4.26
C TYR A 77 7.44 8.95 5.01
N TYR A 78 8.59 9.51 4.66
CA TYR A 78 9.11 10.71 5.35
C TYR A 78 8.26 11.97 5.14
N LEU A 79 7.55 12.06 4.01
CA LEU A 79 6.64 13.17 3.73
C LEU A 79 5.22 12.93 4.28
N ASN A 80 4.99 11.85 5.04
CA ASN A 80 3.68 11.47 5.58
C ASN A 80 2.58 11.44 4.49
N TYR A 81 2.92 10.87 3.34
CA TYR A 81 1.95 10.71 2.27
C TYR A 81 0.91 9.68 2.67
N THR A 82 -0.36 10.02 2.44
CA THR A 82 -1.50 9.13 2.67
C THR A 82 -2.09 8.63 1.36
N ALA A 83 -2.86 7.54 1.38
CA ALA A 83 -3.55 7.01 0.20
C ALA A 83 -4.42 8.08 -0.48
N LYS A 84 -5.03 8.98 0.30
CA LYS A 84 -5.79 10.13 -0.21
C LYS A 84 -4.96 11.12 -1.04
N ASN A 85 -3.69 11.29 -0.72
CA ASN A 85 -2.82 12.31 -1.31
C ASN A 85 -1.94 11.77 -2.45
N SER A 86 -1.89 10.44 -2.63
CA SER A 86 -1.04 9.80 -3.63
C SER A 86 -1.72 8.64 -4.30
N ASN A 87 -1.92 8.77 -5.61
CA ASN A 87 -2.50 7.72 -6.42
C ASN A 87 -1.65 6.44 -6.37
N SER A 88 -0.31 6.55 -6.35
CA SER A 88 0.56 5.38 -6.28
C SER A 88 0.44 4.63 -4.95
N LEU A 89 0.29 5.33 -3.82
CA LEU A 89 0.06 4.67 -2.54
C LEU A 89 -1.34 4.04 -2.48
N SER A 90 -2.36 4.77 -2.95
CA SER A 90 -3.71 4.23 -3.09
C SER A 90 -3.75 2.97 -3.95
N GLU A 91 -3.01 2.94 -5.06
CA GLU A 91 -2.91 1.77 -5.92
C GLU A 91 -2.20 0.61 -5.21
N MET A 92 -1.09 0.86 -4.52
CA MET A 92 -0.37 -0.17 -3.77
C MET A 92 -1.26 -0.80 -2.70
N VAL A 93 -1.99 0.01 -1.91
CA VAL A 93 -2.93 -0.48 -0.90
C VAL A 93 -4.08 -1.27 -1.55
N LYS A 94 -4.63 -0.79 -2.67
CA LYS A 94 -5.67 -1.50 -3.44
C LYS A 94 -5.18 -2.87 -3.91
N TYR A 95 -4.01 -2.92 -4.54
CA TYR A 95 -3.45 -4.18 -5.03
C TYR A 95 -3.04 -5.12 -3.90
N PHE A 96 -2.60 -4.58 -2.76
CA PHE A 96 -2.39 -5.36 -1.54
C PHE A 96 -3.69 -6.04 -1.10
N LEU A 97 -4.80 -5.29 -0.94
CA LEU A 97 -6.09 -5.86 -0.55
C LEU A 97 -6.60 -6.90 -1.55
N LEU A 98 -6.44 -6.67 -2.85
CA LEU A 98 -6.79 -7.64 -3.90
C LEU A 98 -5.92 -8.91 -3.88
N SER A 99 -4.72 -8.82 -3.31
CA SER A 99 -3.79 -9.95 -3.12
C SER A 99 -4.05 -10.70 -1.80
N THR A 100 -5.12 -10.37 -1.07
CA THR A 100 -5.49 -10.98 0.22
C THR A 100 -6.87 -11.62 0.16
N ASP A 101 -7.23 -12.35 1.20
CA ASP A 101 -8.56 -12.94 1.38
C ASP A 101 -9.64 -11.94 1.86
N PHE A 102 -9.34 -10.65 1.93
CA PHE A 102 -10.23 -9.61 2.46
C PHE A 102 -11.59 -9.56 1.75
N PHE A 103 -11.60 -9.57 0.41
CA PHE A 103 -12.84 -9.52 -0.36
C PHE A 103 -13.59 -10.85 -0.39
N ILE A 104 -12.90 -11.98 -0.17
CA ILE A 104 -13.50 -13.33 -0.07
C ILE A 104 -14.34 -13.45 1.21
N HIS A 105 -14.05 -12.65 2.23
CA HIS A 105 -14.75 -12.67 3.51
C HIS A 105 -15.59 -11.41 3.73
N LYS A 106 -16.26 -10.93 2.66
CA LYS A 106 -17.19 -9.79 2.72
C LYS A 106 -16.60 -8.52 3.33
N THR A 107 -15.29 -8.30 3.16
CA THR A 107 -14.60 -7.13 3.75
C THR A 107 -14.73 -7.05 5.28
N ASP A 108 -14.85 -8.19 5.95
CA ASP A 108 -14.94 -8.25 7.41
C ASP A 108 -13.64 -7.76 8.05
N THR A 109 -13.74 -6.64 8.78
CA THR A 109 -12.60 -5.99 9.46
C THR A 109 -12.26 -6.63 10.80
N ALA A 110 -13.17 -7.43 11.38
CA ALA A 110 -12.97 -8.08 12.66
C ALA A 110 -12.08 -9.33 12.54
N ARG A 111 -11.98 -9.89 11.33
CA ARG A 111 -11.22 -11.09 11.00
C ARG A 111 -9.76 -10.76 10.66
N GLU A 112 -8.88 -11.71 10.97
CA GLU A 112 -7.49 -11.67 10.54
C GLU A 112 -7.36 -11.95 9.03
N ILE A 113 -6.72 -11.03 8.31
CA ILE A 113 -6.54 -11.06 6.85
C ILE A 113 -5.29 -11.86 6.49
N ASN A 114 -5.41 -12.72 5.48
CA ASN A 114 -4.32 -13.55 4.97
C ASN A 114 -3.90 -13.14 3.57
N TYR A 115 -2.58 -13.22 3.31
CA TYR A 115 -2.01 -13.03 1.99
C TYR A 115 -2.20 -14.29 1.13
N LEU A 116 -2.72 -14.12 -0.09
CA LEU A 116 -2.96 -15.21 -1.05
C LEU A 116 -1.88 -15.30 -2.13
N GLY A 117 -1.14 -14.21 -2.37
CA GLY A 117 -0.20 -14.07 -3.47
C GLY A 117 -0.53 -12.86 -4.34
N LEU A 118 0.43 -12.42 -5.17
CA LEU A 118 0.25 -11.25 -6.03
C LEU A 118 -1.01 -11.38 -6.89
N TYR A 119 -1.88 -10.37 -6.77
CA TYR A 119 -3.09 -10.29 -7.56
C TYR A 119 -2.79 -10.33 -9.06
N ASN A 120 -3.44 -11.28 -9.74
CA ASN A 120 -3.44 -11.38 -11.20
C ASN A 120 -4.89 -11.44 -11.68
N PRO A 121 -5.39 -10.43 -12.43
CA PRO A 121 -6.78 -10.39 -12.91
C PRO A 121 -7.21 -11.62 -13.70
N TYR A 122 -6.27 -12.30 -14.36
CA TYR A 122 -6.55 -13.46 -15.21
C TYR A 122 -6.54 -14.79 -14.45
N LYS A 123 -5.98 -14.83 -13.24
CA LYS A 123 -5.81 -16.07 -12.45
C LYS A 123 -6.55 -16.04 -11.12
N SER A 124 -6.83 -14.86 -10.59
CA SER A 124 -7.40 -14.64 -9.27
C SER A 124 -8.73 -13.90 -9.42
N PRO A 125 -9.84 -14.59 -9.76
CA PRO A 125 -11.14 -13.95 -9.76
C PRO A 125 -11.49 -13.51 -8.34
N VAL A 126 -11.64 -12.20 -8.15
CA VAL A 126 -12.07 -11.64 -6.87
C VAL A 126 -13.60 -11.74 -6.82
N PRO A 127 -14.17 -12.48 -5.85
CA PRO A 127 -15.62 -12.58 -5.74
C PRO A 127 -16.20 -11.19 -5.44
N ASN A 128 -17.31 -10.85 -6.10
CA ASN A 128 -18.02 -9.62 -5.80
C ASN A 128 -18.53 -9.69 -4.34
N PRO A 129 -18.07 -8.81 -3.43
CA PRO A 129 -18.42 -8.86 -2.02
C PRO A 129 -19.91 -8.60 -1.76
N PHE A 130 -20.63 -8.03 -2.75
CA PHE A 130 -22.06 -7.75 -2.69
C PHE A 130 -22.91 -8.74 -3.50
N SER A 131 -22.31 -9.83 -3.99
CA SER A 131 -23.06 -10.84 -4.76
C SER A 131 -23.93 -11.69 -3.84
N PHE A 132 -25.25 -11.54 -3.98
CA PHE A 132 -26.24 -12.38 -3.30
C PHE A 132 -26.20 -13.85 -3.74
N VAL A 133 -25.58 -14.14 -4.89
CA VAL A 133 -25.41 -15.52 -5.39
C VAL A 133 -24.39 -16.29 -4.54
N ILE A 134 -23.33 -15.61 -4.09
CA ILE A 134 -22.27 -16.20 -3.28
C ILE A 134 -22.62 -16.11 -1.79
N TYR A 135 -23.35 -15.06 -1.40
CA TYR A 135 -23.74 -14.80 -0.03
C TYR A 135 -25.25 -14.58 0.09
N PRO A 136 -26.04 -15.64 0.26
CA PRO A 136 -27.47 -15.50 0.45
C PRO A 136 -27.75 -14.70 1.73
N PRO A 137 -28.81 -13.86 1.75
CA PRO A 137 -29.20 -13.11 2.93
C PRO A 137 -29.66 -14.05 4.05
N GLU A 138 -29.24 -13.79 5.29
CA GLU A 138 -29.62 -14.61 6.45
C GLU A 138 -31.14 -14.55 6.74
N ARG A 139 -31.79 -13.45 6.36
CA ARG A 139 -33.24 -13.32 6.36
C ARG A 139 -33.70 -12.62 5.09
N ILE A 140 -34.65 -13.25 4.40
CA ILE A 140 -35.40 -12.60 3.31
C ILE A 140 -36.58 -11.92 3.99
N SER A 141 -36.52 -10.59 4.12
CA SER A 141 -37.68 -9.80 4.54
C SER A 141 -38.66 -9.79 3.38
N ASN A 142 -39.69 -10.62 3.45
CA ASN A 142 -40.84 -10.53 2.56
C ASN A 142 -41.59 -9.24 2.94
N VAL A 143 -41.36 -8.18 2.17
CA VAL A 143 -42.21 -6.97 2.18
C VAL A 143 -43.48 -7.28 1.41
#